data_AF-A0A9E1M5I9-F1
#
_entry.id   AF-A0A9E1M5I9-F1
#
_cell.length_a   1.000
_cell.length_b   1.000
_cell.length_c   1.000
_cell.angle_alpha   90.00
_cell.angle_beta   90.00
_cell.angle_gamma   90.00
#
_symmetry.space_group_name_H-M   'P 1'
#
loop_
_entity.id
_entity.type
_entity.pdbx_description
1 polymer ?
#
loop_
_entity_poly.entity_id
_entity_poly.type
_entity_poly.pdbx_seq_one_letter_code
_entity_poly.pdbx_strand_id
1 'polypeptide(L)'
;MRKNSYKFFQNKECEYFPCHKVECVDNFNCLFCYCPLYLQKNCIGTPSYFLDPKGQKIKDCSQCTVVHQPEMYEKVLERLGQKEEILSVNIGNLREDIWERMAQIASWDKMDKEMYREHRAKAIHNIATVLEQYKYLYRVPVLLQPFSAECVQDGYFEFGGQKIPCRVLTKIDRSQVEGGYLYTFHAPDRKVAEDDALLKQYYFEIFQIACLDVIRDWLQGYLGRKHSVMEERYCSPAFGPGFYGMEMEMTETLLALMNAEKAGVSYENGSMQPAMSVAGIYLVSKEDVLPVCRDCEDCIGQKSGCEFCRNYTR
;
A
#
# COMPACT_ATOMS: atom_id res chain seq x y z
N MET A 1 -37.34 23.16 4.76
CA MET A 1 -37.19 22.20 3.64
C MET A 1 -36.06 22.56 2.69
N ARG A 2 -35.11 21.64 2.52
CA ARG A 2 -34.10 21.71 1.46
C ARG A 2 -34.74 21.42 0.09
N LYS A 3 -34.22 22.05 -0.96
CA LYS A 3 -34.67 21.83 -2.34
C LYS A 3 -33.99 20.59 -2.93
N ASN A 4 -34.74 19.79 -3.69
CA ASN A 4 -34.18 18.66 -4.44
C ASN A 4 -33.06 19.13 -5.39
N SER A 5 -31.99 18.34 -5.49
CA SER A 5 -30.79 18.61 -6.26
C SER A 5 -30.03 17.31 -6.56
N TYR A 6 -28.92 17.39 -7.28
CA TYR A 6 -28.06 16.24 -7.57
C TYR A 6 -27.48 15.55 -6.30
N LYS A 7 -27.34 16.30 -5.19
CA LYS A 7 -26.79 15.81 -3.92
C LYS A 7 -27.81 15.61 -2.80
N PHE A 8 -29.08 15.96 -3.05
CA PHE A 8 -30.14 15.81 -2.07
C PHE A 8 -31.49 15.56 -2.74
N PHE A 9 -32.21 14.54 -2.29
CA PHE A 9 -33.55 14.24 -2.78
C PHE A 9 -34.45 13.78 -1.63
N GLN A 10 -35.71 14.19 -1.63
CA GLN A 10 -36.71 13.70 -0.69
C GLN A 10 -37.93 13.16 -1.42
N ASN A 11 -38.20 11.86 -1.26
CA ASN A 11 -39.41 11.23 -1.76
C ASN A 11 -40.46 11.14 -0.65
N LYS A 12 -41.14 12.25 -0.35
CA LYS A 12 -42.19 12.31 0.70
C LYS A 12 -43.45 11.51 0.35
N GLU A 13 -43.62 11.14 -0.92
CA GLU A 13 -44.75 10.33 -1.40
C GLU A 13 -44.52 8.81 -1.21
N CYS A 14 -43.29 8.40 -0.88
CA CYS A 14 -42.97 7.01 -0.60
C CYS A 14 -43.66 6.55 0.69
N GLU A 15 -44.34 5.40 0.63
CA GLU A 15 -45.01 4.79 1.80
C GLU A 15 -44.05 4.47 2.95
N TYR A 16 -42.76 4.29 2.64
CA TYR A 16 -41.71 4.04 3.61
C TYR A 16 -41.05 5.33 4.11
N PHE A 17 -41.47 6.53 3.72
CA PHE A 17 -40.78 7.76 4.13
C PHE A 17 -41.21 8.25 5.55
N PRO A 18 -40.25 8.57 6.44
CA PRO A 18 -38.82 8.27 6.35
C PRO A 18 -38.55 6.79 6.65
N CYS A 19 -37.64 6.15 5.91
CA CYS A 19 -37.41 4.71 6.07
C CYS A 19 -36.61 4.37 7.33
N HIS A 20 -35.99 5.39 7.95
CA HIS A 20 -35.33 5.30 9.24
C HIS A 20 -35.84 6.39 10.17
N LYS A 21 -35.86 6.07 11.46
CA LYS A 21 -36.17 7.05 12.50
C LYS A 21 -35.04 8.08 12.59
N VAL A 22 -35.38 9.35 12.43
CA VAL A 22 -34.46 10.49 12.52
C VAL A 22 -35.10 11.61 13.32
N GLU A 23 -34.27 12.47 13.92
CA GLU A 23 -34.75 13.65 14.66
C GLU A 23 -35.29 14.74 13.73
N CYS A 24 -34.70 14.90 12.54
CA CYS A 24 -35.05 15.94 11.59
C CYS A 24 -35.39 15.36 10.21
N VAL A 25 -36.68 15.12 9.96
CA VAL A 25 -37.20 14.59 8.68
C VAL A 25 -36.90 15.55 7.51
N ASP A 26 -36.82 16.85 7.77
CA ASP A 26 -36.52 17.86 6.74
C ASP A 26 -35.10 17.76 6.15
N ASN A 27 -34.20 17.07 6.85
CA ASN A 27 -32.86 16.74 6.37
C ASN A 27 -32.75 15.31 5.83
N PHE A 28 -33.80 14.49 5.86
CA PHE A 28 -33.72 13.09 5.42
C PHE A 28 -33.44 13.00 3.91
N ASN A 29 -32.34 12.37 3.49
CA ASN A 29 -31.97 12.25 2.08
C ASN A 29 -32.31 10.86 1.53
N CYS A 30 -33.11 10.78 0.48
CA CYS A 30 -33.56 9.55 -0.18
C CYS A 30 -32.64 9.07 -1.32
N LEU A 31 -31.61 9.84 -1.70
CA LEU A 31 -30.75 9.49 -2.85
C LEU A 31 -30.13 8.09 -2.76
N PHE A 32 -29.77 7.67 -1.55
CA PHE A 32 -29.13 6.40 -1.28
C PHE A 32 -30.00 5.51 -0.37
N CYS A 33 -31.33 5.54 -0.57
CA CYS A 33 -32.28 4.68 0.17
C CYS A 33 -31.86 3.20 0.15
N TYR A 34 -31.35 2.71 -0.99
CA TYR A 34 -30.53 1.52 -0.99
C TYR A 34 -29.07 1.91 -0.75
N CYS A 35 -28.52 1.47 0.38
CA CYS A 35 -27.17 1.85 0.79
C CYS A 35 -26.13 1.24 -0.17
N PRO A 36 -25.41 2.04 -0.98
CA PRO A 36 -24.42 1.50 -1.91
C PRO A 36 -23.18 0.97 -1.19
N LEU A 37 -23.04 1.27 0.11
CA LEU A 37 -21.96 0.79 0.97
C LEU A 37 -22.28 -0.54 1.66
N TYR A 38 -23.39 -1.20 1.33
CA TYR A 38 -23.81 -2.43 2.02
C TYR A 38 -22.72 -3.51 1.99
N LEU A 39 -22.09 -3.78 0.85
CA LEU A 39 -21.04 -4.80 0.69
C LEU A 39 -19.65 -4.34 1.14
N GLN A 40 -19.47 -3.07 1.49
CA GLN A 40 -18.19 -2.54 1.92
C GLN A 40 -17.84 -3.05 3.33
N LYS A 41 -16.66 -3.69 3.45
CA LYS A 41 -16.10 -4.14 4.73
C LYS A 41 -15.81 -2.96 5.65
N ASN A 42 -15.12 -1.94 5.14
CA ASN A 42 -14.80 -0.70 5.87
C ASN A 42 -15.89 0.35 5.56
N CYS A 43 -17.06 0.16 6.16
CA CYS A 43 -18.22 1.02 5.98
C CYS A 43 -18.11 2.28 6.87
N ILE A 44 -18.36 3.46 6.32
CA ILE A 44 -18.36 4.74 7.06
C ILE A 44 -19.63 4.96 7.91
N GLY A 45 -20.62 4.09 7.76
CA GLY A 45 -21.82 4.06 8.59
C GLY A 45 -21.65 3.27 9.88
N THR A 46 -22.73 3.20 10.65
CA THR A 46 -22.84 2.47 11.90
C THR A 46 -23.83 1.29 11.79
N PRO A 47 -23.55 0.27 10.96
CA PRO A 47 -24.39 -0.91 10.85
C PRO A 47 -24.27 -1.80 12.09
N SER A 48 -25.36 -2.47 12.46
CA SER A 48 -25.33 -3.65 13.33
C SER A 48 -24.95 -4.89 12.52
N TYR A 49 -24.68 -6.00 13.22
CA TYR A 49 -24.43 -7.30 12.60
C TYR A 49 -25.17 -8.38 13.36
N PHE A 50 -25.72 -9.35 12.62
CA PHE A 50 -26.29 -10.56 13.20
C PHE A 50 -25.73 -11.79 12.50
N LEU A 51 -25.92 -12.97 13.11
CA LEU A 51 -25.54 -14.25 12.51
C LEU A 51 -26.77 -14.87 11.85
N ASP A 52 -26.61 -15.32 10.62
CA ASP A 52 -27.61 -16.18 9.98
C ASP A 52 -27.63 -17.57 10.65
N PRO A 53 -28.61 -18.44 10.32
CA PRO A 53 -28.67 -19.80 10.86
C PRO A 53 -27.45 -20.68 10.54
N LYS A 54 -26.60 -20.29 9.57
CA LYS A 54 -25.34 -20.95 9.21
C LYS A 54 -24.13 -20.34 9.91
N GLY A 55 -24.32 -19.34 10.78
CA GLY A 55 -23.25 -18.64 11.49
C GLY A 55 -22.53 -17.56 10.68
N GLN A 56 -23.04 -17.16 9.51
CA GLN A 56 -22.45 -16.10 8.69
C GLN A 56 -22.85 -14.72 9.23
N LYS A 57 -21.89 -13.81 9.35
CA LYS A 57 -22.16 -12.42 9.72
C LYS A 57 -22.88 -11.70 8.58
N ILE A 58 -24.12 -11.31 8.82
CA ILE A 58 -24.91 -10.45 7.93
C ILE A 58 -24.94 -9.04 8.51
N LYS A 59 -24.72 -8.06 7.63
CA LYS A 59 -24.75 -6.65 7.95
C LYS A 59 -26.20 -6.17 8.02
N ASP A 60 -26.56 -5.52 9.11
CA ASP A 60 -27.87 -4.91 9.30
C ASP A 60 -27.75 -3.38 9.33
N CYS A 61 -28.38 -2.72 8.36
CA CYS A 61 -28.36 -1.27 8.23
C CYS A 61 -29.66 -0.61 8.70
N SER A 62 -30.57 -1.35 9.34
CA SER A 62 -31.91 -0.87 9.72
C SER A 62 -31.88 0.28 10.74
N GLN A 63 -30.78 0.43 11.48
CA GLN A 63 -30.55 1.54 12.42
C GLN A 63 -29.49 2.55 11.93
N CYS A 64 -28.97 2.36 10.72
CA CYS A 64 -27.93 3.23 10.18
C CYS A 64 -28.53 4.32 9.29
N THR A 65 -28.27 5.58 9.64
CA THR A 65 -28.82 6.75 8.93
C THR A 65 -27.78 7.48 8.07
N VAL A 66 -26.55 6.94 7.96
CA VAL A 66 -25.41 7.64 7.36
C VAL A 66 -25.71 8.12 5.94
N VAL A 67 -26.34 7.30 5.11
CA VAL A 67 -26.66 7.62 3.72
C VAL A 67 -27.87 8.54 3.57
N HIS A 68 -28.60 8.76 4.66
CA HIS A 68 -29.74 9.66 4.75
C HIS A 68 -29.38 11.07 5.25
N GLN A 69 -28.12 11.30 5.62
CA GLN A 69 -27.65 12.62 6.00
C GLN A 69 -27.24 13.42 4.74
N PRO A 70 -27.71 14.66 4.54
CA PRO A 70 -27.40 15.44 3.35
C PRO A 70 -25.91 15.68 3.12
N GLU A 71 -25.15 15.78 4.21
CA GLU A 71 -23.71 16.06 4.22
C GLU A 71 -22.88 14.84 3.80
N MET A 72 -23.50 13.66 3.73
CA MET A 72 -22.80 12.41 3.43
C MET A 72 -22.74 12.08 1.93
N TYR A 73 -23.40 12.86 1.06
CA TYR A 73 -23.39 12.60 -0.37
C TYR A 73 -21.96 12.51 -0.95
N GLU A 74 -21.14 13.53 -0.71
CA GLU A 74 -19.76 13.61 -1.22
C GLU A 74 -18.91 12.47 -0.64
N LYS A 75 -18.99 12.22 0.67
CA LYS A 75 -18.27 11.14 1.36
C LYS A 75 -18.67 9.74 0.88
N VAL A 76 -19.94 9.52 0.53
CA VAL A 76 -20.41 8.25 -0.03
C VAL A 76 -19.82 8.06 -1.43
N LEU A 77 -19.84 9.09 -2.28
CA LEU A 77 -19.24 9.01 -3.62
C LEU A 77 -17.73 8.80 -3.57
N GLU A 78 -17.01 9.52 -2.70
CA GLU A 78 -15.59 9.30 -2.46
C GLU A 78 -15.32 7.85 -2.05
N ARG A 79 -16.11 7.29 -1.13
CA ARG A 79 -15.95 5.91 -0.68
C ARG A 79 -16.21 4.89 -1.80
N LEU A 80 -17.16 5.17 -2.69
CA LEU A 80 -17.44 4.31 -3.85
C LEU A 80 -16.37 4.40 -4.93
N GLY A 81 -15.72 5.55 -5.06
CA GLY A 81 -14.61 5.76 -6.00
C GLY A 81 -13.28 5.16 -5.53
N GLN A 82 -13.12 4.91 -4.23
CA GLN A 82 -11.89 4.34 -3.68
C GLN A 82 -11.67 2.90 -4.13
N LYS A 83 -10.63 2.71 -4.95
CA LYS A 83 -10.09 1.39 -5.32
C LYS A 83 -8.84 1.01 -4.53
N GLU A 84 -8.37 1.91 -3.67
CA GLU A 84 -7.23 1.68 -2.79
C GLU A 84 -7.51 0.52 -1.82
N GLU A 85 -6.52 -0.33 -1.62
CA GLU A 85 -6.56 -1.47 -0.71
C GLU A 85 -5.48 -1.31 0.37
N ILE A 86 -5.83 -1.57 1.63
CA ILE A 86 -4.86 -1.68 2.72
C ILE A 86 -4.68 -3.17 3.02
N LEU A 87 -3.52 -3.71 2.69
CA LEU A 87 -3.13 -5.07 3.05
C LEU A 87 -2.49 -5.07 4.44
N SER A 88 -2.92 -5.98 5.31
CA SER A 88 -2.28 -6.20 6.61
C SER A 88 -1.32 -7.39 6.51
N VAL A 89 -0.04 -7.12 6.25
CA VAL A 89 0.99 -8.13 6.09
C VAL A 89 1.48 -8.59 7.46
N ASN A 90 1.36 -9.89 7.75
CA ASN A 90 1.91 -10.45 8.99
C ASN A 90 3.38 -10.83 8.79
N ILE A 91 4.30 -9.97 9.24
CA ILE A 91 5.75 -10.21 9.11
C ILE A 91 6.24 -11.39 9.94
N GLY A 92 5.47 -11.84 10.94
CA GLY A 92 5.76 -13.08 11.66
C GLY A 92 5.72 -14.32 10.75
N ASN A 93 4.92 -14.27 9.68
CA ASN A 93 4.88 -15.33 8.66
C ASN A 93 6.08 -15.27 7.69
N LEU A 94 6.80 -14.14 7.67
CA LEU A 94 7.94 -13.88 6.78
C LEU A 94 9.27 -13.89 7.56
N ARG A 95 9.26 -14.40 8.79
CA ARG A 95 10.38 -14.24 9.73
C ARG A 95 11.68 -14.85 9.21
N GLU A 96 11.63 -16.01 8.56
CA GLU A 96 12.85 -16.67 8.08
C GLU A 96 13.45 -15.89 6.91
N ASP A 97 12.62 -15.43 5.97
CA ASP A 97 13.05 -14.56 4.86
C ASP A 97 13.68 -13.26 5.39
N ILE A 98 13.07 -12.66 6.42
CA ILE A 98 13.61 -11.48 7.11
C ILE A 98 14.97 -11.80 7.73
N TRP A 99 15.11 -12.94 8.42
CA TRP A 99 16.39 -13.32 9.03
C TRP A 99 17.50 -13.57 8.00
N GLU A 100 17.17 -14.24 6.91
CA GLU A 100 18.12 -14.45 5.80
C GLU A 100 18.52 -13.10 5.20
N ARG A 101 17.56 -12.20 4.99
CA ARG A 101 17.85 -10.86 4.45
C ARG A 101 18.70 -10.02 5.40
N MET A 102 18.44 -10.08 6.71
CA MET A 102 19.29 -9.42 7.70
C MET A 102 20.74 -9.93 7.67
N ALA A 103 20.91 -11.24 7.55
CA ALA A 103 22.24 -11.84 7.44
C ALA A 103 22.98 -11.33 6.21
N GLN A 104 22.31 -11.18 5.07
CA GLN A 104 22.89 -10.62 3.84
C GLN A 104 23.28 -9.14 4.02
N ILE A 105 22.38 -8.32 4.57
CA ILE A 105 22.62 -6.88 4.79
C ILE A 105 23.85 -6.65 5.68
N ALA A 106 23.94 -7.43 6.77
CA ALA A 106 25.02 -7.32 7.73
C ALA A 106 26.23 -8.21 7.41
N SER A 107 26.20 -8.91 6.26
CA SER A 107 27.23 -9.88 5.83
C SER A 107 27.55 -10.98 6.85
N TRP A 108 26.59 -11.35 7.70
CA TRP A 108 26.74 -12.47 8.65
C TRP A 108 26.82 -13.81 7.93
N ASP A 109 26.19 -13.93 6.77
CA ASP A 109 26.23 -15.10 5.89
C ASP A 109 27.65 -15.45 5.41
N LYS A 110 28.57 -14.49 5.44
CA LYS A 110 29.98 -14.64 5.08
C LYS A 110 30.90 -14.94 6.27
N MET A 111 30.36 -14.93 7.49
CA MET A 111 31.11 -15.23 8.72
C MET A 111 31.23 -16.73 8.94
N ASP A 112 32.11 -17.15 9.87
CA ASP A 112 32.14 -18.54 10.31
C ASP A 112 30.83 -18.91 11.05
N LYS A 113 30.59 -20.22 11.17
CA LYS A 113 29.33 -20.76 11.69
C LYS A 113 29.08 -20.38 13.15
N GLU A 114 30.11 -20.16 13.96
CA GLU A 114 29.97 -19.82 15.37
C GLU A 114 29.57 -18.35 15.51
N MET A 115 30.29 -17.44 14.86
CA MET A 115 29.96 -16.02 14.80
C MET A 115 28.58 -15.76 14.21
N TYR A 116 28.21 -16.46 13.13
CA TYR A 116 26.87 -16.38 12.54
C TYR A 116 25.77 -16.74 13.57
N ARG A 117 25.95 -17.83 14.31
CA ARG A 117 24.99 -18.28 15.33
C ARG A 117 24.87 -17.27 16.46
N GLU A 118 25.97 -16.68 16.90
CA GLU A 118 25.96 -15.66 17.94
C GLU A 118 25.22 -14.39 17.50
N HIS A 119 25.53 -13.86 16.31
CA HIS A 119 24.85 -12.68 15.78
C HIS A 119 23.36 -12.94 15.61
N ARG A 120 22.99 -14.09 15.04
CA ARG A 120 21.58 -14.49 14.88
C ARG A 120 20.85 -14.56 16.23
N ALA A 121 21.46 -15.20 17.23
CA ALA A 121 20.84 -15.32 18.56
C ALA A 121 20.66 -13.96 19.24
N LYS A 122 21.68 -13.09 19.18
CA LYS A 122 21.64 -11.73 19.73
C LYS A 122 20.58 -10.87 19.02
N ALA A 123 20.54 -10.90 17.68
CA ALA A 123 19.55 -10.16 16.89
C ALA A 123 18.12 -10.58 17.23
N ILE A 124 17.83 -11.90 17.22
CA ILE A 124 16.50 -12.44 17.55
C ILE A 124 16.08 -12.01 18.95
N HIS A 125 16.96 -12.15 19.94
CA HIS A 125 16.65 -11.78 21.33
C HIS A 125 16.32 -10.28 21.46
N ASN A 126 17.14 -9.41 20.85
CA ASN A 126 16.93 -7.96 20.92
C ASN A 126 15.64 -7.54 20.21
N ILE A 127 15.38 -8.08 19.02
CA ILE A 127 14.19 -7.75 18.25
C ILE A 127 12.94 -8.30 18.94
N ALA A 128 12.97 -9.53 19.43
CA ALA A 128 11.89 -10.09 20.22
C ALA A 128 11.60 -9.21 21.44
N THR A 129 12.62 -8.73 22.16
CA THR A 129 12.42 -7.82 23.30
C THR A 129 11.73 -6.51 22.89
N VAL A 130 12.11 -5.92 21.75
CA VAL A 130 11.45 -4.70 21.22
C VAL A 130 10.00 -4.98 20.78
N LEU A 131 9.72 -6.16 20.23
CA LEU A 131 8.40 -6.53 19.70
C LEU A 131 7.45 -7.14 20.75
N GLU A 132 7.94 -7.87 21.75
CA GLU A 132 7.17 -8.56 22.80
C GLU A 132 6.47 -7.59 23.75
N GLN A 133 7.04 -6.40 23.95
CA GLN A 133 6.36 -5.27 24.59
C GLN A 133 5.01 -4.94 23.90
N TYR A 134 4.84 -5.40 22.65
CA TYR A 134 3.70 -5.17 21.79
C TYR A 134 3.14 -6.50 21.25
N LYS A 135 2.72 -7.38 22.17
CA LYS A 135 2.20 -8.78 22.01
C LYS A 135 1.39 -9.15 20.74
N TYR A 136 0.91 -8.20 19.94
CA TYR A 136 0.03 -8.41 18.78
C TYR A 136 0.45 -7.67 17.48
N LEU A 137 1.65 -7.07 17.41
CA LEU A 137 2.00 -6.09 16.37
C LEU A 137 3.06 -6.55 15.34
N TYR A 138 2.94 -7.78 14.83
CA TYR A 138 3.65 -8.24 13.62
C TYR A 138 2.93 -7.85 12.32
N ARG A 139 2.09 -6.81 12.34
CA ARG A 139 1.27 -6.45 11.18
C ARG A 139 1.72 -5.11 10.62
N VAL A 140 2.13 -5.14 9.36
CA VAL A 140 2.49 -3.94 8.59
C VAL A 140 1.33 -3.61 7.65
N PRO A 141 0.71 -2.42 7.77
CA PRO A 141 -0.27 -1.94 6.79
C PRO A 141 0.46 -1.50 5.52
N VAL A 142 0.07 -2.08 4.39
CA VAL A 142 0.55 -1.69 3.06
C VAL A 142 -0.60 -1.07 2.28
N LEU A 143 -0.43 0.17 1.85
CA LEU A 143 -1.36 0.81 0.94
C LEU A 143 -1.00 0.42 -0.49
N LEU A 144 -2.00 -0.05 -1.24
CA LEU A 144 -1.94 -0.33 -2.67
C LEU A 144 -3.01 0.48 -3.41
N GLN A 145 -2.59 1.30 -4.36
CA GLN A 145 -3.48 2.09 -5.20
C GLN A 145 -3.37 1.63 -6.67
N PRO A 146 -4.37 0.93 -7.21
CA PRO A 146 -4.33 0.49 -8.60
C PRO A 146 -4.44 1.67 -9.57
N PHE A 147 -3.77 1.56 -10.72
CA PHE A 147 -3.85 2.51 -11.81
C PHE A 147 -3.93 1.82 -13.18
N SER A 148 -4.37 2.56 -14.20
CA SER A 148 -4.57 2.08 -15.57
C SER A 148 -3.24 1.98 -16.34
N ALA A 149 -3.11 1.03 -17.27
CA ALA A 149 -1.96 0.96 -18.16
C ALA A 149 -1.70 2.27 -18.94
N GLU A 150 -2.75 3.08 -19.15
CA GLU A 150 -2.67 4.42 -19.75
C GLU A 150 -1.77 5.38 -18.97
N CYS A 151 -1.48 5.12 -17.70
CA CYS A 151 -0.53 5.91 -16.93
C CYS A 151 0.94 5.60 -17.27
N VAL A 152 1.22 4.57 -18.08
CA VAL A 152 2.59 4.14 -18.42
C VAL A 152 2.98 4.71 -19.78
N GLN A 153 3.82 5.73 -19.77
CA GLN A 153 4.24 6.48 -20.96
C GLN A 153 5.70 6.19 -21.30
N ASP A 154 6.15 6.78 -22.42
CA ASP A 154 7.51 6.56 -22.91
C ASP A 154 8.52 7.28 -22.01
N GLY A 155 9.16 6.52 -21.11
CA GLY A 155 10.16 7.05 -20.18
C GLY A 155 9.63 7.79 -18.95
N TYR A 156 8.31 7.76 -18.70
CA TYR A 156 7.70 8.36 -17.52
C TYR A 156 6.34 7.74 -17.18
N PHE A 157 5.88 7.93 -15.95
CA PHE A 157 4.50 7.68 -15.54
C PHE A 157 3.70 8.99 -15.53
N GLU A 158 2.41 8.95 -15.87
CA GLU A 158 1.53 10.12 -15.86
C GLU A 158 0.27 9.89 -15.01
N PHE A 159 0.10 10.73 -13.98
CA PHE A 159 -1.03 10.68 -13.06
C PHE A 159 -1.65 12.06 -12.93
N GLY A 160 -2.89 12.25 -13.37
CA GLY A 160 -3.60 13.53 -13.22
C GLY A 160 -2.85 14.73 -13.82
N GLY A 161 -2.06 14.52 -14.88
CA GLY A 161 -1.21 15.54 -15.51
C GLY A 161 0.17 15.72 -14.88
N GLN A 162 0.46 15.06 -13.75
CA GLN A 162 1.81 15.02 -13.16
C GLN A 162 2.66 13.94 -13.84
N LYS A 163 3.85 14.30 -14.28
CA LYS A 163 4.81 13.39 -14.92
C LYS A 163 5.90 12.98 -13.95
N ILE A 164 6.06 11.68 -13.75
CA ILE A 164 7.09 11.08 -12.90
C ILE A 164 8.10 10.37 -13.80
N PRO A 165 9.32 10.92 -13.97
CA PRO A 165 10.33 10.30 -14.83
C PRO A 165 10.67 8.87 -14.40
N CYS A 166 10.77 7.96 -15.37
CA CYS A 166 11.20 6.58 -15.17
C CYS A 166 11.78 6.06 -16.49
N ARG A 167 13.08 6.32 -16.71
CA ARG A 167 13.73 6.16 -18.02
C ARG A 167 13.69 4.73 -18.55
N VAL A 168 13.68 3.73 -17.66
CA VAL A 168 13.60 2.32 -18.06
C VAL A 168 12.33 2.01 -18.86
N LEU A 169 11.25 2.78 -18.70
CA LEU A 169 10.00 2.58 -19.44
C LEU A 169 10.18 2.77 -20.96
N THR A 170 11.24 3.45 -21.41
CA THR A 170 11.60 3.53 -22.84
C THR A 170 12.03 2.19 -23.45
N LYS A 171 12.32 1.20 -22.59
CA LYS A 171 12.88 -0.10 -22.98
C LYS A 171 11.90 -1.27 -22.82
N ILE A 172 10.73 -1.03 -22.23
CA ILE A 172 9.73 -2.09 -22.03
C ILE A 172 8.72 -2.11 -23.16
N ASP A 173 8.20 -3.30 -23.49
CA ASP A 173 7.02 -3.41 -24.35
C ASP A 173 5.77 -3.02 -23.55
N ARG A 174 5.40 -1.75 -23.63
CA ARG A 174 4.22 -1.19 -22.94
C ARG A 174 2.90 -1.82 -23.39
N SER A 175 2.84 -2.45 -24.56
CA SER A 175 1.62 -3.12 -25.03
C SER A 175 1.26 -4.36 -24.21
N GLN A 176 2.23 -4.89 -23.45
CA GLN A 176 2.02 -6.01 -22.53
C GLN A 176 1.48 -5.59 -21.16
N VAL A 177 1.54 -4.28 -20.82
CA VAL A 177 1.11 -3.77 -19.51
C VAL A 177 -0.40 -3.69 -19.45
N GLU A 178 -1.00 -4.34 -18.45
CA GLU A 178 -2.45 -4.31 -18.20
C GLU A 178 -2.82 -3.29 -17.12
N GLY A 179 -1.87 -2.89 -16.28
CA GLY A 179 -2.03 -1.84 -15.27
C GLY A 179 -0.87 -1.85 -14.27
N GLY A 180 -1.10 -1.25 -13.12
CA GLY A 180 -0.11 -1.28 -12.05
C GLY A 180 -0.66 -0.81 -10.70
N TYR A 181 0.24 -0.73 -9.72
CA TYR A 181 -0.05 -0.30 -8.36
C TYR A 181 0.98 0.70 -7.88
N LEU A 182 0.54 1.86 -7.39
CA LEU A 182 1.34 2.64 -6.46
C LEU A 182 1.29 1.93 -5.10
N TYR A 183 2.40 1.91 -4.37
CA TYR A 183 2.43 1.33 -3.03
C TYR A 183 3.22 2.19 -2.05
N THR A 184 2.85 2.12 -0.77
CA THR A 184 3.66 2.65 0.33
C THR A 184 3.40 1.90 1.63
N PHE A 185 4.43 1.80 2.45
CA PHE A 185 4.38 1.30 3.83
C PHE A 185 5.66 1.67 4.59
N HIS A 186 5.64 1.44 5.90
CA HIS A 186 6.81 1.59 6.76
C HIS A 186 7.08 0.31 7.56
N ALA A 187 8.35 0.08 7.88
CA ALA A 187 8.75 -0.96 8.81
C ALA A 187 8.24 -0.62 10.23
N PRO A 188 8.15 -1.60 11.16
CA PRO A 188 7.74 -1.31 12.53
C PRO A 188 8.58 -0.19 13.16
N ASP A 189 7.96 0.95 13.45
CA ASP A 189 8.62 2.10 14.06
C ASP A 189 8.46 2.05 15.59
N ARG A 190 9.54 1.71 16.29
CA ARG A 190 9.56 1.53 17.75
C ARG A 190 10.81 2.15 18.34
N LYS A 191 10.65 2.79 19.49
CA LYS A 191 11.78 3.30 20.27
C LYS A 191 12.51 2.15 20.95
N VAL A 192 13.82 2.07 20.72
CA VAL A 192 14.71 1.17 21.46
C VAL A 192 15.04 1.81 22.81
N ALA A 193 14.99 1.04 23.90
CA ALA A 193 15.29 1.54 25.25
C ALA A 193 16.79 1.89 25.41
N GLU A 194 17.11 2.77 26.36
CA GLU A 194 18.44 3.40 26.51
C GLU A 194 19.56 2.46 26.98
N ASP A 195 19.24 1.32 27.61
CA ASP A 195 20.23 0.32 28.04
C ASP A 195 20.74 -0.53 26.86
N ASP A 196 22.05 -0.60 26.65
CA ASP A 196 22.67 -1.27 25.48
C ASP A 196 22.16 -0.76 24.10
N ALA A 197 21.76 0.51 24.04
CA ALA A 197 21.02 1.10 22.93
C ALA A 197 21.71 0.95 21.56
N LEU A 198 23.03 1.08 21.45
CA LEU A 198 23.73 1.09 20.15
C LEU A 198 23.61 -0.24 19.40
N LEU A 199 23.88 -1.36 20.08
CA LEU A 199 23.84 -2.68 19.45
C LEU A 199 22.38 -3.12 19.19
N LYS A 200 21.47 -2.79 20.12
CA LYS A 200 20.03 -3.03 19.93
C LYS A 200 19.48 -2.22 18.75
N GLN A 201 19.86 -0.95 18.65
CA GLN A 201 19.49 -0.06 17.55
C GLN A 201 20.01 -0.59 16.21
N TYR A 202 21.28 -1.00 16.16
CA TYR A 202 21.87 -1.62 14.97
C TYR A 202 21.07 -2.83 14.48
N TYR A 203 20.76 -3.79 15.38
CA TYR A 203 19.97 -4.96 14.99
C TYR A 203 18.55 -4.60 14.55
N PHE A 204 17.94 -3.61 15.20
CA PHE A 204 16.59 -3.18 14.88
C PHE A 204 16.51 -2.43 13.54
N GLU A 205 17.49 -1.60 13.22
CA GLU A 205 17.58 -0.93 11.91
C GLU A 205 17.77 -1.93 10.77
N ILE A 206 18.65 -2.92 10.94
CA ILE A 206 18.83 -4.00 9.95
C ILE A 206 17.53 -4.80 9.78
N PHE A 207 16.81 -5.06 10.88
CA PHE A 207 15.51 -5.70 10.83
C PHE A 207 14.47 -4.86 10.07
N GLN A 208 14.44 -3.55 10.29
CA GLN A 208 13.54 -2.65 9.59
C GLN A 208 13.83 -2.65 8.08
N ILE A 209 15.10 -2.55 7.68
CA ILE A 209 15.52 -2.62 6.27
C ILE A 209 15.12 -3.97 5.67
N ALA A 210 15.42 -5.08 6.34
CA ALA A 210 15.06 -6.43 5.89
C ALA A 210 13.54 -6.60 5.76
N CYS A 211 12.74 -6.01 6.66
CA CYS A 211 11.29 -6.00 6.56
C CYS A 211 10.80 -5.26 5.31
N LEU A 212 11.39 -4.10 4.98
CA LEU A 212 11.03 -3.36 3.78
C LEU A 212 11.30 -4.18 2.51
N ASP A 213 12.48 -4.78 2.41
CA ASP A 213 12.87 -5.60 1.26
C ASP A 213 11.96 -6.84 1.12
N VAL A 214 11.82 -7.63 2.18
CA VAL A 214 11.03 -8.87 2.13
C VAL A 214 9.55 -8.60 1.86
N ILE A 215 8.98 -7.52 2.39
CA ILE A 215 7.59 -7.16 2.09
C ILE A 215 7.44 -6.73 0.63
N ARG A 216 8.40 -6.02 0.04
CA ARG A 216 8.37 -5.67 -1.39
C ARG A 216 8.36 -6.92 -2.27
N ASP A 217 9.27 -7.86 -2.01
CA ASP A 217 9.34 -9.12 -2.76
C ASP A 217 8.04 -9.93 -2.59
N TRP A 218 7.51 -9.97 -1.36
CA TRP A 218 6.24 -10.62 -1.07
C TRP A 218 5.07 -9.96 -1.83
N LEU A 219 5.04 -8.62 -1.90
CA LEU A 219 4.02 -7.86 -2.63
C LEU A 219 4.07 -8.14 -4.12
N GLN A 220 5.26 -8.20 -4.72
CA GLN A 220 5.43 -8.58 -6.12
C GLN A 220 4.82 -9.95 -6.39
N GLY A 221 5.16 -10.96 -5.59
CA GLY A 221 4.59 -12.30 -5.71
C GLY A 221 3.08 -12.34 -5.46
N TYR A 222 2.59 -11.56 -4.49
CA TYR A 222 1.16 -11.43 -4.19
C TYR A 222 0.40 -10.84 -5.38
N LEU A 223 0.88 -9.74 -5.97
CA LEU A 223 0.25 -9.09 -7.12
C LEU A 223 0.26 -9.98 -8.35
N GLY A 224 1.37 -10.67 -8.63
CA GLY A 224 1.43 -11.66 -9.71
C GLY A 224 0.36 -12.74 -9.56
N ARG A 225 0.25 -13.35 -8.37
CA ARG A 225 -0.81 -14.36 -8.08
C ARG A 225 -2.22 -13.78 -8.15
N LYS A 226 -2.43 -12.55 -7.66
CA LYS A 226 -3.74 -11.89 -7.65
C LYS A 226 -4.30 -11.70 -9.05
N HIS A 227 -3.44 -11.43 -10.03
CA HIS A 227 -3.83 -11.24 -11.42
C HIS A 227 -3.76 -12.51 -12.28
N SER A 228 -3.19 -13.60 -11.74
CA SER A 228 -3.03 -14.86 -12.45
C SER A 228 -4.19 -15.85 -12.26
N VAL A 229 -5.44 -15.37 -12.14
CA VAL A 229 -6.59 -16.24 -11.82
C VAL A 229 -6.95 -17.18 -12.98
N MET A 230 -6.99 -16.65 -14.21
CA MET A 230 -7.38 -17.39 -15.40
C MET A 230 -6.20 -17.73 -16.30
N GLU A 231 -5.25 -16.80 -16.41
CA GLU A 231 -4.03 -16.90 -17.21
C GLU A 231 -2.88 -16.32 -16.40
N GLU A 232 -1.66 -16.82 -16.63
CA GLU A 232 -0.47 -16.29 -15.95
C GLU A 232 -0.26 -14.80 -16.28
N ARG A 233 0.07 -14.03 -15.25
CA ARG A 233 0.44 -12.61 -15.33
C ARG A 233 1.67 -12.35 -14.49
N TYR A 234 2.52 -11.46 -14.98
CA TYR A 234 3.77 -11.09 -14.34
C TYR A 234 3.58 -9.79 -13.56
N CYS A 235 4.23 -9.72 -12.39
CA CYS A 235 4.41 -8.48 -11.67
C CYS A 235 5.88 -8.09 -11.77
N SER A 236 6.16 -6.87 -12.22
CA SER A 236 7.52 -6.34 -12.27
C SER A 236 8.14 -6.26 -10.86
N PRO A 237 9.47 -6.15 -10.75
CA PRO A 237 10.10 -5.53 -9.59
C PRO A 237 9.54 -4.13 -9.31
N ALA A 238 9.77 -3.63 -8.11
CA ALA A 238 9.31 -2.30 -7.72
C ALA A 238 10.15 -1.20 -8.38
N PHE A 239 9.51 -0.34 -9.18
CA PHE A 239 10.08 0.95 -9.58
C PHE A 239 9.93 1.95 -8.44
N GLY A 240 10.90 2.83 -8.24
CA GLY A 240 10.78 3.84 -7.19
C GLY A 240 11.86 4.92 -7.26
N PRO A 241 11.70 6.00 -6.49
CA PRO A 241 12.67 7.10 -6.43
C PRO A 241 14.07 6.56 -6.09
N GLY A 242 15.08 6.99 -6.86
CA GLY A 242 16.46 6.52 -6.72
C GLY A 242 16.85 5.36 -7.63
N PHE A 243 15.88 4.70 -8.27
CA PHE A 243 16.10 3.57 -9.17
C PHE A 243 15.46 3.79 -10.53
N TYR A 244 15.85 3.01 -11.54
CA TYR A 244 15.21 3.02 -12.88
C TYR A 244 15.15 4.39 -13.59
N GLY A 245 16.00 5.33 -13.17
CA GLY A 245 16.01 6.71 -13.67
C GLY A 245 14.89 7.59 -13.11
N MET A 246 14.28 7.21 -11.98
CA MET A 246 13.34 8.03 -11.21
C MET A 246 14.08 8.85 -10.15
N GLU A 247 13.86 10.17 -10.13
CA GLU A 247 14.54 11.09 -9.22
C GLU A 247 14.01 10.95 -7.78
N MET A 248 14.89 11.08 -6.78
CA MET A 248 14.53 11.02 -5.35
C MET A 248 13.47 12.07 -4.97
N GLU A 249 13.49 13.22 -5.63
CA GLU A 249 12.53 14.32 -5.46
C GLU A 249 11.09 13.92 -5.80
N MET A 250 10.88 12.85 -6.57
CA MET A 250 9.54 12.35 -6.90
C MET A 250 8.85 11.63 -5.73
N THR A 251 9.57 11.39 -4.62
CA THR A 251 9.02 10.70 -3.44
C THR A 251 7.79 11.41 -2.89
N GLU A 252 7.86 12.73 -2.69
CA GLU A 252 6.72 13.53 -2.19
C GLU A 252 5.54 13.47 -3.16
N THR A 253 5.81 13.53 -4.46
CA THR A 253 4.78 13.45 -5.51
C THR A 253 4.08 12.09 -5.48
N LEU A 254 4.83 10.99 -5.42
CA LEU A 254 4.25 9.64 -5.30
C LEU A 254 3.39 9.49 -4.05
N LEU A 255 3.89 9.97 -2.91
CA LEU A 255 3.15 9.91 -1.65
C LEU A 255 1.90 10.76 -1.68
N ALA A 256 1.90 11.94 -2.33
CA ALA A 256 0.73 12.80 -2.45
C ALA A 256 -0.33 12.27 -3.44
N LEU A 257 0.10 11.50 -4.45
CA LEU A 257 -0.83 10.79 -5.36
C LEU A 257 -1.59 9.67 -4.65
N MET A 258 -1.02 9.15 -3.56
CA MET A 258 -1.65 8.20 -2.67
C MET A 258 -2.18 8.95 -1.44
N ASN A 259 -3.24 8.47 -0.79
CA ASN A 259 -3.54 8.96 0.55
C ASN A 259 -2.61 8.27 1.57
N ALA A 260 -1.31 8.52 1.48
CA ALA A 260 -0.24 7.76 2.13
C ALA A 260 -0.37 7.69 3.66
N GLU A 261 -1.01 8.69 4.28
CA GLU A 261 -1.25 8.73 5.72
C GLU A 261 -2.11 7.54 6.18
N LYS A 262 -2.89 6.93 5.27
CA LYS A 262 -3.65 5.70 5.55
C LYS A 262 -2.75 4.50 5.87
N ALA A 263 -1.51 4.49 5.37
CA ALA A 263 -0.48 3.51 5.72
C ALA A 263 0.43 3.99 6.86
N GLY A 264 0.16 5.16 7.45
CA GLY A 264 1.02 5.77 8.47
C GLY A 264 2.32 6.36 7.90
N VAL A 265 2.35 6.68 6.60
CA VAL A 265 3.51 7.31 5.95
C VAL A 265 3.18 8.76 5.58
N SER A 266 4.04 9.70 5.96
CA SER A 266 3.99 11.10 5.56
C SER A 266 5.32 11.55 4.93
N TYR A 267 5.34 12.73 4.31
CA TYR A 267 6.55 13.37 3.83
C TYR A 267 6.71 14.72 4.53
N GLU A 268 7.76 14.85 5.35
CA GLU A 268 7.98 16.00 6.22
C GLU A 268 9.45 16.40 6.18
N ASN A 269 9.73 17.70 6.05
CA ASN A 269 11.10 18.25 6.05
C ASN A 269 12.06 17.59 5.03
N GLY A 270 11.55 17.18 3.87
CA GLY A 270 12.36 16.59 2.80
C GLY A 270 12.61 15.08 2.93
N SER A 271 11.97 14.39 3.88
CA SER A 271 12.09 12.94 4.02
C SER A 271 10.77 12.27 4.38
N MET A 272 10.68 10.96 4.15
CA MET A 272 9.55 10.17 4.61
C MET A 272 9.57 10.02 6.13
N GLN A 273 8.38 9.98 6.74
CA GLN A 273 8.17 9.64 8.14
C GLN A 273 7.17 8.49 8.25
N PRO A 274 7.47 7.42 9.02
CA PRO A 274 8.75 7.13 9.68
C PRO A 274 9.92 7.04 8.71
N ALA A 275 11.15 7.23 9.20
CA ALA A 275 12.35 7.20 8.36
C ALA A 275 12.51 5.87 7.57
N MET A 276 12.12 4.76 8.19
CA MET A 276 12.12 3.43 7.56
C MET A 276 10.82 3.19 6.78
N SER A 277 10.56 4.04 5.79
CA SER A 277 9.42 3.95 4.87
C SER A 277 9.89 3.71 3.44
N VAL A 278 9.01 3.17 2.62
CA VAL A 278 9.24 2.99 1.18
C VAL A 278 7.98 3.30 0.39
N ALA A 279 8.16 3.89 -0.79
CA ALA A 279 7.11 4.11 -1.76
C ALA A 279 7.61 3.75 -3.17
N GLY A 280 6.71 3.28 -4.02
CA GLY A 280 7.07 2.89 -5.38
C GLY A 280 5.88 2.46 -6.22
N ILE A 281 6.20 1.80 -7.33
CA ILE A 281 5.28 1.41 -8.39
C ILE A 281 5.56 -0.03 -8.80
N TYR A 282 4.50 -0.83 -8.91
CA TYR A 282 4.54 -2.13 -9.58
C TYR A 282 3.76 -2.08 -10.89
N LEU A 283 4.22 -2.81 -11.90
CA LEU A 283 3.48 -3.06 -13.14
C LEU A 283 2.98 -4.50 -13.20
N VAL A 284 1.78 -4.67 -13.73
CA VAL A 284 1.17 -5.97 -14.03
C VAL A 284 1.08 -6.11 -15.54
N SER A 285 1.55 -7.24 -16.06
CA SER A 285 1.70 -7.46 -17.49
C SER A 285 1.47 -8.91 -17.92
N LYS A 286 1.21 -9.11 -19.22
CA LYS A 286 1.05 -10.43 -19.83
C LYS A 286 2.36 -11.22 -19.91
N GLU A 287 3.48 -10.51 -20.06
CA GLU A 287 4.83 -11.07 -20.11
C GLU A 287 5.74 -10.31 -19.13
N ASP A 288 6.94 -10.84 -18.87
CA ASP A 288 7.97 -10.12 -18.12
C ASP A 288 8.35 -8.83 -18.87
N VAL A 289 8.12 -7.67 -18.24
CA VAL A 289 8.38 -6.35 -18.84
C VAL A 289 9.83 -5.90 -18.74
N LEU A 290 10.68 -6.58 -17.95
CA LEU A 290 12.10 -6.24 -17.79
C LEU A 290 13.06 -7.38 -18.15
N PRO A 291 12.95 -8.02 -19.33
CA PRO A 291 13.80 -9.15 -19.67
C PRO A 291 15.26 -8.75 -19.91
N VAL A 292 15.53 -7.49 -20.30
CA VAL A 292 16.87 -6.99 -20.70
C VAL A 292 17.41 -5.89 -19.76
N CYS A 293 16.69 -5.55 -18.68
CA CYS A 293 17.04 -4.42 -17.80
C CYS A 293 16.98 -4.78 -16.31
N ARG A 294 17.20 -6.05 -15.95
CA ARG A 294 17.18 -6.50 -14.55
C ARG A 294 18.22 -5.80 -13.68
N ASP A 295 19.39 -5.50 -14.24
CA ASP A 295 20.46 -4.77 -13.51
C ASP A 295 20.05 -3.37 -13.05
N CYS A 296 18.96 -2.80 -13.57
CA CYS A 296 18.47 -1.49 -13.13
C CYS A 296 17.92 -1.50 -11.70
N GLU A 297 17.60 -2.67 -11.16
CA GLU A 297 17.10 -2.85 -9.79
C GLU A 297 18.13 -2.43 -8.73
N ASP A 298 19.40 -2.74 -8.97
CA ASP A 298 20.53 -2.45 -8.06
C ASP A 298 21.38 -1.26 -8.54
N CYS A 299 20.88 -0.49 -9.52
CA CYS A 299 21.66 0.54 -10.20
C CYS A 299 21.80 1.81 -9.35
N ILE A 300 23.04 2.22 -9.10
CA ILE A 300 23.39 3.50 -8.44
C ILE A 300 23.37 4.72 -9.38
N GLY A 301 22.98 4.52 -10.64
CA GLY A 301 23.00 5.53 -11.69
C GLY A 301 21.90 6.56 -11.52
N GLN A 302 22.28 7.84 -11.48
CA GLN A 302 21.32 8.96 -11.52
C GLN A 302 20.74 9.14 -12.93
N LYS A 303 19.68 9.97 -13.05
CA LYS A 303 19.00 10.25 -14.33
C LYS A 303 19.97 10.52 -15.48
N SER A 304 20.92 11.42 -15.31
CA SER A 304 21.95 11.74 -16.32
C SER A 304 22.85 10.53 -16.65
N GLY A 305 23.16 9.68 -15.67
CA GLY A 305 23.93 8.46 -15.85
C GLY A 305 23.24 7.41 -16.72
N CYS A 306 21.90 7.38 -16.74
CA CYS A 306 21.16 6.43 -17.58
C CYS A 306 21.47 6.58 -19.08
N GLU A 307 21.72 7.80 -19.58
CA GLU A 307 22.05 8.07 -20.99
C GLU A 307 23.35 7.41 -21.45
N PHE A 308 24.27 7.17 -20.51
CA PHE A 308 25.59 6.59 -20.78
C PHE A 308 25.70 5.12 -20.36
N CYS A 309 24.61 4.53 -19.86
CA CYS A 309 24.61 3.15 -19.41
C CYS A 309 24.77 2.19 -20.59
N ARG A 310 25.62 1.17 -20.46
CA ARG A 310 25.80 0.16 -21.51
C ARG A 310 24.52 -0.62 -21.81
N ASN A 311 23.66 -0.79 -20.80
CA ASN A 311 22.31 -1.35 -20.95
C ASN A 311 21.35 -0.38 -21.68
N TYR A 312 21.75 0.89 -21.89
CA TYR A 312 20.99 1.89 -22.63
C TYR A 312 21.31 1.87 -24.14
N THR A 313 22.50 1.42 -24.53
CA THR A 313 22.92 1.32 -25.94
C THR A 313 22.47 0.01 -26.60
N ARG A 314 21.51 0.16 -27.52
CA ARG A 314 20.88 -0.82 -28.44
C ARG A 314 20.33 -2.08 -27.80
#